data_AF-A0A8I1SVF4-F1
#
_entry.id   AF-A0A8I1SVF4-F1
#
_cell.length_a   1.000
_cell.length_b   1.000
_cell.length_c   1.000
_cell.angle_alpha   90.00
_cell.angle_beta   90.00
_cell.angle_gamma   90.00
#
_symmetry.space_group_name_H-M   'P 1'
#
loop_
_entity.id
_entity.type
_entity.pdbx_description
1 polymer ?
#
loop_
_entity_poly.entity_id
_entity_poly.type
_entity_poly.pdbx_seq_one_letter_code
_entity_poly.pdbx_strand_id
1 'polypeptide(L)' 'MKTTDKPAAVQLHFECSLEAKLRFNALHEALGFKTKVQTFEAILYFVSTKDKIDPAALERIEADVKETLRLLESFT' A
#
# COMPACT_ATOMS: atom_id res chain seq x y z
N MET A 1 -2.45 -31.93 20.11
CA MET A 1 -3.29 -30.71 20.14
C MET A 1 -2.78 -29.76 19.07
N LYS A 2 -3.57 -29.46 18.03
CA LYS A 2 -3.25 -28.38 17.08
C LYS A 2 -3.70 -27.07 17.72
N THR A 3 -2.77 -26.23 18.15
CA THR A 3 -3.08 -24.85 18.49
C THR A 3 -3.44 -24.14 17.20
N THR A 4 -4.71 -23.80 17.03
CA THR A 4 -5.12 -22.80 16.04
C THR A 4 -4.51 -21.48 16.47
N ASP A 5 -3.35 -21.12 15.92
CA ASP A 5 -2.77 -19.79 16.04
C ASP A 5 -3.70 -18.79 15.35
N LYS A 6 -4.68 -18.32 16.12
CA LYS A 6 -5.49 -17.18 15.74
C LYS A 6 -4.52 -15.98 15.76
N PRO A 7 -4.41 -15.18 14.68
CA PRO A 7 -3.53 -14.03 14.68
C PRO A 7 -3.82 -13.18 15.91
N ALA A 8 -2.80 -12.90 16.72
CA ALA A 8 -2.97 -12.12 17.93
C ALA A 8 -3.54 -10.74 17.55
N ALA A 9 -4.72 -10.43 18.06
CA ALA A 9 -5.32 -9.12 17.84
C ALA A 9 -4.54 -8.08 18.65
N VAL A 10 -3.82 -7.19 17.96
CA VAL A 10 -3.12 -6.06 18.57
C VAL A 10 -4.01 -4.83 18.47
N GLN A 11 -4.18 -4.10 19.57
CA GLN A 11 -4.96 -2.87 19.62
C GLN A 11 -4.03 -1.66 19.61
N LEU A 12 -4.32 -0.68 18.74
CA LEU A 12 -3.63 0.60 18.68
C LEU A 12 -4.59 1.70 19.14
N HIS A 13 -4.15 2.49 20.10
CA HIS A 13 -4.88 3.65 20.61
C HIS A 13 -4.21 4.93 20.12
N PHE A 14 -5.00 5.81 19.51
CA PHE A 14 -4.53 7.11 19.03
C PHE A 14 -5.41 8.21 19.59
N GLU A 15 -4.77 9.22 20.18
CA GLU A 15 -5.42 10.50 20.41
C GLU A 15 -5.28 11.35 19.16
N CYS A 16 -6.37 11.97 18.72
CA CYS A 16 -6.36 12.88 17.58
C CYS A 16 -7.36 14.01 17.78
N SER A 17 -7.11 15.13 17.10
CA SER A 17 -8.06 16.24 17.10
C SER A 17 -9.37 15.85 16.43
N LEU A 18 -10.45 16.55 16.78
CA LEU A 18 -11.75 16.38 16.12
C LEU A 18 -11.63 16.55 14.60
N GLU A 19 -10.84 17.52 14.16
CA GLU A 19 -10.61 17.79 12.74
C GLU A 19 -9.94 16.60 12.03
N ALA A 20 -8.93 15.98 12.64
CA ALA A 20 -8.28 14.81 12.08
C ALA A 20 -9.26 13.62 11.93
N LYS A 21 -10.13 13.43 12.92
CA LYS A 21 -11.20 12.42 12.86
C LYS A 21 -12.19 12.68 11.72
N LEU A 22 -12.57 13.95 11.50
CA LEU A 22 -13.46 14.33 10.40
C LEU A 22 -12.82 14.08 9.04
N ARG A 23 -11.54 14.47 8.86
CA ARG A 23 -10.79 14.18 7.62
C ARG A 23 -10.69 12.68 7.35
N PHE A 24 -10.43 11.88 8.39
CA PHE A 24 -10.38 10.43 8.24
C PHE A 24 -11.73 9.82 7.83
N ASN A 25 -12.85 10.31 8.38
CA ASN A 25 -14.17 9.84 7.98
C ASN A 25 -14.48 10.18 6.51
N ALA A 26 -14.15 11.40 6.07
CA ALA A 26 -14.30 11.79 4.67
C ALA A 26 -13.45 10.91 3.74
N LEU A 27 -12.22 10.58 4.13
CA LEU A 27 -11.37 9.63 3.37
C LEU A 27 -11.99 8.23 3.32
N HIS A 28 -12.52 7.73 4.43
CA HIS A 28 -13.18 6.44 4.48
C HIS A 28 -14.38 6.35 3.53
N GLU A 29 -15.23 7.38 3.52
CA GLU A 29 -16.38 7.49 2.61
C GLU A 29 -15.94 7.57 1.15
N ALA A 30 -14.92 8.38 0.84
CA ALA A 30 -14.40 8.54 -0.52
C ALA A 30 -13.76 7.26 -1.07
N LEU A 31 -13.06 6.49 -0.23
CA LEU A 31 -12.36 5.27 -0.63
C LEU A 31 -13.27 4.03 -0.67
N GLY A 32 -14.46 4.08 -0.04
CA GLY A 32 -15.47 3.02 -0.14
C GLY A 32 -15.10 1.69 0.54
N PHE A 33 -14.11 1.69 1.43
CA PHE A 33 -13.76 0.49 2.20
C PHE A 33 -14.87 0.10 3.17
N LYS A 34 -14.99 -1.20 3.47
CA LYS A 34 -16.07 -1.71 4.32
C LYS A 34 -15.92 -1.28 5.78
N THR A 35 -14.70 -1.12 6.26
CA THR A 35 -14.43 -0.72 7.64
C THR A 35 -13.36 0.37 7.71
N LYS A 36 -13.43 1.18 8.77
CA LYS A 36 -12.41 2.18 9.08
C LYS A 36 -11.03 1.57 9.28
N VAL A 37 -10.96 0.35 9.81
CA VAL A 37 -9.70 -0.38 9.98
C VAL A 37 -9.05 -0.65 8.62
N GLN A 38 -9.82 -1.10 7.62
CA GLN A 38 -9.30 -1.31 6.27
C GLN A 38 -8.79 -0.02 5.63
N THR A 39 -9.51 1.10 5.83
CA THR A 39 -9.02 2.41 5.37
C THR A 39 -7.71 2.79 6.05
N PHE A 40 -7.59 2.57 7.34
CA PHE A 40 -6.38 2.85 8.10
C PHE A 40 -5.19 2.00 7.62
N GLU A 41 -5.39 0.69 7.44
CA GLU A 41 -4.37 -0.23 6.91
C GLU A 41 -3.93 0.17 5.49
N ALA A 42 -4.87 0.55 4.62
CA ALA A 42 -4.57 1.01 3.26
C ALA A 42 -3.73 2.28 3.27
N ILE A 43 -4.04 3.23 4.17
CA ILE A 43 -3.25 4.46 4.34
C ILE A 43 -1.84 4.14 4.85
N LEU A 44 -1.71 3.27 5.87
CA LEU A 44 -0.40 2.84 6.38
C LEU A 44 0.42 2.16 5.29
N TYR A 45 -0.19 1.26 4.51
CA TYR A 45 0.47 0.59 3.39
C TYR A 45 0.94 1.62 2.37
N PHE A 46 0.04 2.49 1.91
CA PHE A 46 0.36 3.53 0.93
C PHE A 46 1.54 4.41 1.38
N VAL A 47 1.49 4.94 2.61
CA VAL A 47 2.59 5.75 3.17
C VAL A 47 3.88 4.93 3.28
N SER A 48 3.79 3.65 3.67
CA SER A 48 4.97 2.77 3.77
C SER A 48 5.63 2.48 2.42
N THR A 49 4.87 2.60 1.32
CA THR A 49 5.33 2.36 -0.05
C THR A 49 5.68 3.64 -0.81
N LYS A 50 5.09 4.77 -0.44
CA LYS A 50 5.19 6.04 -1.18
C LYS A 50 6.62 6.57 -1.27
N ASP A 51 7.46 6.29 -0.28
CA ASP A 51 8.87 6.69 -0.25
C ASP A 51 9.83 5.51 -0.52
N LYS A 52 9.31 4.33 -0.90
CA LYS A 52 10.11 3.10 -1.13
C LYS A 52 10.16 2.65 -2.59
N ILE A 53 9.37 3.23 -3.49
CA ILE A 53 9.63 3.06 -4.92
C ILE A 53 10.85 3.94 -5.22
N ASP A 54 12.02 3.33 -5.07
CA ASP A 54 13.28 3.90 -5.53
C ASP A 54 13.12 4.27 -7.02
N PRO A 55 13.19 5.56 -7.39
CA PRO A 55 13.11 5.97 -8.79
C PRO A 55 14.13 5.23 -9.66
N ALA A 56 15.29 4.87 -9.11
CA ALA A 56 16.30 4.08 -9.81
C ALA A 56 15.89 2.61 -9.99
N ALA A 57 14.98 2.07 -9.17
CA ALA A 57 14.38 0.76 -9.41
C ALA A 57 13.38 0.82 -10.58
N LEU A 58 12.62 1.91 -10.70
CA LEU A 58 11.69 2.13 -11.80
C LEU A 58 12.44 2.31 -13.13
N GLU A 59 13.51 3.11 -13.15
CA GLU A 59 14.38 3.28 -14.32
C GLU A 59 15.05 1.98 -14.76
N ARG A 60 15.47 1.12 -13.82
CA ARG A 60 16.02 -0.20 -14.12
C ARG A 60 14.98 -1.11 -14.78
N ILE A 61 13.76 -1.13 -14.26
CA ILE A 61 12.66 -1.92 -14.86
C ILE A 61 12.36 -1.42 -16.28
N GLU A 62 12.33 -0.11 -16.50
CA GLU A 62 12.11 0.47 -17.83
C GLU A 62 13.24 0.10 -18.81
N ALA A 63 14.50 0.15 -18.36
CA ALA A 63 15.65 -0.25 -19.17
C ALA A 63 15.61 -1.74 -19.55
N ASP A 64 15.31 -2.61 -18.58
CA ASP A 64 15.24 -4.06 -18.80
C ASP A 64 14.10 -4.45 -19.76
N VAL A 65 12.94 -3.79 -19.65
CA VAL A 65 11.80 -3.98 -20.57
C VAL A 65 12.19 -3.52 -21.98
N LYS A 66 12.88 -2.39 -22.11
CA LYS A 66 13.30 -1.86 -23.41
C LYS A 66 14.32 -2.76 -24.10
N GLU A 67 15.29 -3.30 -23.36
CA GLU A 67 16.26 -4.24 -23.94
C GLU A 67 15.59 -5.58 -24.30
N THR A 68 14.66 -6.06 -23.49
CA THR A 68 13.88 -7.28 -23.81
C THR A 68 13.08 -7.12 -25.09
N LEU A 69 12.44 -5.97 -25.28
CA LEU A 69 11.72 -5.66 -26.52
C LEU A 69 12.66 -5.56 -27.72
N ARG A 70 13.82 -4.90 -27.57
CA ARG A 70 14.85 -4.81 -28.63
C ARG A 70 15.36 -6.20 -29.05
N LEU A 71 15.55 -7.09 -28.08
CA LEU A 71 15.96 -8.46 -28.36
C LEU A 71 14.87 -9.21 -29.12
N LEU A 72 13.60 -9.10 -28.72
CA LEU A 72 12.48 -9.73 -29.43
C LEU A 72 12.33 -9.22 -30.87
N GLU A 73 12.51 -7.93 -31.10
CA GLU A 73 12.53 -7.33 -32.44
C GLU A 73 13.71 -7.84 -33.28
N SER A 74 14.86 -8.17 -32.66
CA SER A 74 16.02 -8.72 -33.37
C SER A 74 15.88 -10.18 -33.83
N PHE A 75 14.84 -10.89 -33.35
CA PHE A 75 14.51 -12.25 -33.76
C PHE A 75 13.41 -12.32 -34.85
N THR A 76 12.89 -11.17 -35.29
CA THR A 76 11.86 -11.05 -36.34
C THR A 76 12.48 -10.48 -37.61
#